data_AF-A0A8X8B102-F1
#
_entry.id   AF-A0A8X8B102-F1
#
_cell.length_a   1.000
_cell.length_b   1.000
_cell.length_c   1.000
_cell.angle_alpha   90.00
_cell.angle_beta   90.00
_cell.angle_gamma   90.00
#
_symmetry.space_group_name_H-M   'P 1'
#
loop_
_entity.id
_entity.type
_entity.pdbx_description
1 polymer ?
#
loop_
_entity_poly.entity_id
_entity_poly.type
_entity_poly.pdbx_seq_one_letter_code
_entity_poly.pdbx_strand_id
1 'polypeptide(L)'
;MARFGLVLAMALCLTISVFPDTTSAQLKHNFYGKSCPNVEAIVRKVVQQKVKETFVTIPATLRLFFHDCFVNGCDASVMIQSTPNNKAEKDHPDNVSLAGDGFDVVIKAKKAIEATPGCKNKVSCADILALATRDVIVAAKGPSYPVELGRRDGLVSTAASVTGNLPGPNDNVDKLNKLFAKTNLLKRIWSLFQV
;
A
#
# COMPACT_ATOMS: atom_id res chain seq x y z
N MET A 1 -8.65 -47.19 -26.80
CA MET A 1 -8.93 -45.76 -27.09
C MET A 1 -9.35 -44.99 -25.83
N ALA A 2 -10.49 -45.31 -25.19
CA ALA A 2 -11.02 -44.54 -24.03
C ALA A 2 -10.11 -44.49 -22.78
N ARG A 3 -9.44 -45.61 -22.44
CA ARG A 3 -8.50 -45.66 -21.30
C ARG A 3 -7.25 -44.79 -21.50
N PHE A 4 -6.79 -44.65 -22.74
CA PHE A 4 -5.61 -43.85 -23.06
C PHE A 4 -5.91 -42.34 -22.94
N GLY A 5 -7.12 -41.92 -23.38
CA GLY A 5 -7.60 -40.55 -23.20
C GLY A 5 -7.82 -40.16 -21.74
N LEU A 6 -8.29 -41.08 -20.90
CA LEU A 6 -8.49 -40.83 -19.47
C LEU A 6 -7.16 -40.63 -18.71
N VAL A 7 -6.15 -41.43 -19.04
CA VAL A 7 -4.80 -41.30 -18.47
C VAL A 7 -4.14 -39.99 -18.91
N LEU A 8 -4.30 -39.61 -20.19
CA LEU A 8 -3.80 -38.32 -20.70
C LEU A 8 -4.48 -37.13 -20.02
N ALA A 9 -5.80 -37.20 -19.80
CA ALA A 9 -6.56 -36.15 -19.13
C ALA A 9 -6.19 -36.00 -17.65
N MET A 10 -5.97 -37.12 -16.93
CA MET A 10 -5.51 -37.06 -15.54
C MET A 10 -4.08 -36.54 -15.43
N ALA A 11 -3.17 -36.93 -16.35
CA ALA A 11 -1.82 -36.40 -16.39
C ALA A 11 -1.81 -34.89 -16.67
N LEU A 12 -2.67 -34.40 -17.57
CA LEU A 12 -2.80 -32.97 -17.87
C LEU A 12 -3.33 -32.18 -16.67
N CYS A 13 -4.34 -32.68 -15.94
CA CYS A 13 -4.84 -32.06 -14.71
C CYS A 13 -3.78 -31.99 -13.60
N LEU A 14 -2.98 -33.05 -13.43
CA LEU A 14 -1.88 -33.08 -12.47
C LEU A 14 -0.79 -32.04 -12.81
N THR A 15 -0.48 -31.82 -14.09
CA THR A 15 0.49 -30.76 -14.47
C THR A 15 -0.01 -29.34 -14.20
N ILE A 16 -1.30 -29.04 -14.40
CA ILE A 16 -1.89 -27.72 -14.10
C ILE A 16 -1.90 -27.43 -12.60
N SER A 17 -1.96 -28.46 -11.76
CA SER A 17 -2.02 -28.34 -10.29
C SER A 17 -0.65 -28.09 -9.64
N VAL A 18 0.44 -28.33 -10.38
CA VAL A 18 1.83 -28.31 -9.87
C VAL A 18 2.59 -27.02 -10.25
N PHE A 19 2.01 -26.17 -11.09
CA PHE A 19 2.49 -24.80 -11.26
C PHE A 19 1.68 -23.88 -10.34
N PRO A 20 2.13 -23.59 -9.10
CA PRO A 20 1.71 -22.36 -8.48
C PRO A 20 2.27 -21.26 -9.38
N ASP A 21 1.44 -20.71 -10.26
CA ASP A 21 1.72 -19.41 -10.84
C ASP A 21 1.96 -18.47 -9.66
N THR A 22 3.23 -18.20 -9.40
CA THR A 22 3.62 -17.09 -8.54
C THR A 22 3.22 -15.85 -9.31
N THR A 23 1.94 -15.49 -9.20
CA THR A 23 1.39 -14.29 -9.80
C THR A 23 2.03 -13.10 -9.09
N SER A 24 3.21 -12.71 -9.55
CA SER A 24 3.73 -11.38 -9.27
C SER A 24 2.81 -10.42 -10.01
N ALA A 25 1.86 -9.83 -9.29
CA ALA A 25 1.08 -8.73 -9.82
C ALA A 25 2.05 -7.57 -10.05
N GLN A 26 2.59 -7.49 -11.27
CA GLN A 26 3.54 -6.45 -11.62
C GLN A 26 2.83 -5.10 -11.55
N LEU A 27 3.31 -4.25 -10.64
CA LEU A 27 2.85 -2.87 -10.56
C LEU A 27 3.21 -2.17 -11.88
N LYS A 28 2.33 -1.30 -12.36
CA LYS A 28 2.57 -0.54 -13.58
C LYS A 28 1.98 0.84 -13.51
N HIS A 29 2.56 1.75 -14.26
CA HIS A 29 1.94 3.05 -14.51
C HIS A 29 0.60 2.87 -15.22
N ASN A 30 -0.36 3.76 -14.91
CA ASN A 30 -1.69 3.77 -15.53
C ASN A 30 -2.46 2.43 -15.40
N PHE A 31 -2.28 1.70 -14.29
CA PHE A 31 -2.97 0.42 -14.05
C PHE A 31 -4.50 0.51 -14.21
N TYR A 32 -5.08 1.61 -13.74
CA TYR A 32 -6.53 1.86 -13.77
C TYR A 32 -7.02 2.56 -15.05
N GLY A 33 -6.17 2.81 -16.05
CA GLY A 33 -6.53 3.63 -17.21
C GLY A 33 -7.78 3.17 -17.99
N LYS A 34 -8.06 1.86 -18.01
CA LYS A 34 -9.27 1.30 -18.63
C LYS A 34 -10.44 1.15 -17.66
N SER A 35 -10.14 0.93 -16.38
CA SER A 35 -11.11 0.47 -15.40
C SER A 35 -11.67 1.63 -14.55
N CYS A 36 -10.84 2.62 -14.23
CA CYS A 36 -11.16 3.87 -13.57
C CYS A 36 -10.19 4.98 -14.03
N PRO A 37 -10.39 5.57 -15.23
CA PRO A 37 -9.42 6.49 -15.86
C PRO A 37 -9.13 7.76 -15.06
N ASN A 38 -10.08 8.22 -14.24
CA ASN A 38 -9.96 9.49 -13.52
C ASN A 38 -9.43 9.35 -12.09
N VAL A 39 -8.94 8.15 -11.70
CA VAL A 39 -8.54 7.87 -10.30
C VAL A 39 -7.51 8.86 -9.77
N GLU A 40 -6.43 9.14 -10.51
CA GLU A 40 -5.37 10.04 -10.04
C GLU A 40 -5.87 11.48 -9.85
N ALA A 41 -6.74 11.94 -10.75
CA ALA A 41 -7.32 13.27 -10.66
C ALA A 41 -8.27 13.40 -9.45
N ILE A 42 -9.05 12.36 -9.17
CA ILE A 42 -9.95 12.30 -8.01
C ILE A 42 -9.14 12.35 -6.71
N VAL A 43 -8.11 11.50 -6.57
CA VAL A 43 -7.25 11.47 -5.38
C VAL A 43 -6.58 12.83 -5.18
N ARG A 44 -5.98 13.39 -6.23
CA ARG A 44 -5.31 14.70 -6.17
C ARG A 44 -6.25 15.81 -5.69
N LYS A 45 -7.49 15.85 -6.19
CA LYS A 45 -8.48 16.84 -5.78
C LYS A 45 -8.79 16.74 -4.29
N VAL A 46 -8.99 15.52 -3.78
CA VAL A 46 -9.27 15.29 -2.36
C VAL A 46 -8.08 15.69 -1.49
N VAL A 47 -6.86 15.34 -1.90
CA VAL A 47 -5.64 15.72 -1.18
C VAL A 47 -5.50 17.24 -1.14
N GLN A 48 -5.63 17.93 -2.26
CA GLN A 48 -5.54 19.39 -2.31
C GLN A 48 -6.59 20.06 -1.41
N GLN A 49 -7.80 19.52 -1.35
CA GLN A 49 -8.82 20.01 -0.44
C GLN A 49 -8.42 19.79 1.03
N LYS A 50 -8.00 18.58 1.41
CA LYS A 50 -7.59 18.28 2.79
C LYS A 50 -6.37 19.09 3.24
N VAL A 51 -5.39 19.31 2.36
CA VAL A 51 -4.21 20.15 2.67
C VAL A 51 -4.61 21.60 2.92
N LYS A 52 -5.62 22.12 2.20
CA LYS A 52 -6.18 23.46 2.45
C LYS A 52 -6.95 23.53 3.77
N GLU A 53 -7.64 22.45 4.16
CA GLU A 53 -8.33 22.32 5.45
C GLU A 53 -7.32 22.28 6.61
N THR A 54 -6.25 21.48 6.47
CA THR A 54 -5.20 21.34 7.48
C THR A 54 -3.88 20.92 6.85
N PHE A 55 -2.82 21.70 7.11
CA PHE A 55 -1.47 21.41 6.68
C PHE A 55 -0.92 20.08 7.25
N VAL A 56 -1.44 19.64 8.41
CA VAL A 56 -1.07 18.37 9.07
C VAL A 56 -1.29 17.15 8.16
N THR A 57 -2.20 17.24 7.19
CA THR A 57 -2.42 16.20 6.17
C THR A 57 -1.12 15.77 5.49
N ILE A 58 -0.21 16.70 5.20
CA ILE A 58 1.03 16.41 4.48
C ILE A 58 1.93 15.43 5.27
N PRO A 59 2.45 15.79 6.47
CA PRO A 59 3.29 14.88 7.23
C PRO A 59 2.52 13.64 7.70
N ALA A 60 1.21 13.75 7.96
CA ALA A 60 0.39 12.63 8.39
C ALA A 60 0.30 11.53 7.32
N THR A 61 -0.02 11.88 6.08
CA THR A 61 -0.14 10.92 4.97
C THR A 61 1.21 10.31 4.61
N LEU A 62 2.28 11.11 4.58
CA LEU A 62 3.64 10.62 4.32
C LEU A 62 4.05 9.56 5.35
N ARG A 63 3.86 9.87 6.64
CA ARG A 63 4.16 8.94 7.72
C ARG A 63 3.28 7.70 7.68
N LEU A 64 1.99 7.86 7.39
CA LEU A 64 1.06 6.73 7.27
C LEU A 64 1.51 5.73 6.19
N PHE A 65 1.91 6.22 5.01
CA PHE A 65 2.42 5.36 3.93
C PHE A 65 3.72 4.65 4.31
N PHE A 66 4.62 5.35 5.01
CA PHE A 66 5.82 4.71 5.55
C PHE A 66 5.50 3.58 6.52
N HIS A 67 4.59 3.82 7.47
CA HIS A 67 4.19 2.82 8.46
C HIS A 67 3.51 1.61 7.82
N ASP A 68 2.66 1.82 6.81
CA ASP A 68 2.05 0.75 6.01
C ASP A 68 3.12 -0.10 5.34
N CYS A 69 3.97 0.50 4.50
CA CYS A 69 4.96 -0.23 3.72
C CYS A 69 6.02 -0.98 4.54
N PHE A 70 6.33 -0.53 5.76
CA PHE A 70 7.31 -1.21 6.63
C PHE A 70 6.72 -2.40 7.38
N VAL A 71 5.39 -2.46 7.55
CA VAL A 71 4.70 -3.54 8.24
C VAL A 71 4.05 -4.44 7.21
N ASN A 72 4.63 -5.62 6.96
CA ASN A 72 4.13 -6.62 6.00
C ASN A 72 3.97 -6.16 4.53
N GLY A 73 4.30 -4.92 4.19
CA GLY A 73 4.32 -4.39 2.83
C GLY A 73 3.26 -3.32 2.58
N CYS A 74 3.26 -2.71 1.40
CA CYS A 74 2.33 -1.63 1.08
C CYS A 74 0.95 -2.18 0.68
N ASP A 75 0.15 -2.59 1.67
CA ASP A 75 -1.14 -3.25 1.47
C ASP A 75 -2.31 -2.56 2.20
N ALA A 76 -2.13 -1.36 2.75
CA ALA A 76 -3.14 -0.65 3.53
C ALA A 76 -3.68 -1.41 4.76
N SER A 77 -2.98 -2.44 5.25
CA SER A 77 -3.35 -3.17 6.48
C SER A 77 -3.42 -2.26 7.71
N VAL A 78 -2.65 -1.17 7.75
CA VAL A 78 -2.71 -0.16 8.82
C VAL A 78 -4.06 0.58 8.86
N MET A 79 -4.84 0.56 7.77
CA MET A 79 -6.17 1.19 7.70
C MET A 79 -7.27 0.36 8.37
N ILE A 80 -6.99 -0.91 8.69
CA ILE A 80 -7.96 -1.84 9.29
C ILE A 80 -8.15 -1.49 10.78
N GLN A 81 -9.41 -1.48 11.22
CA GLN A 81 -9.77 -1.22 12.61
C GLN A 81 -9.72 -2.50 13.45
N SER A 82 -9.41 -2.36 14.74
CA SER A 82 -9.49 -3.47 15.69
C SER A 82 -10.91 -4.02 15.81
N THR A 83 -11.00 -5.31 16.05
CA THR A 83 -12.24 -6.02 16.39
C THR A 83 -12.13 -6.56 17.83
N PRO A 84 -13.23 -7.00 18.46
CA PRO A 84 -13.18 -7.53 19.82
C PRO A 84 -12.18 -8.68 20.01
N ASN A 85 -11.91 -9.45 18.95
CA ASN A 85 -11.04 -10.62 18.98
C ASN A 85 -9.66 -10.37 18.36
N ASN A 86 -9.39 -9.18 17.81
CA ASN A 86 -8.13 -8.87 17.16
C ASN A 86 -7.76 -7.38 17.31
N LYS A 87 -6.59 -7.13 17.89
CA LYS A 87 -6.01 -5.80 17.94
C LYS A 87 -5.23 -5.51 16.66
N ALA A 88 -5.72 -4.57 15.86
CA ALA A 88 -5.13 -4.16 14.59
C ALA A 88 -3.83 -3.37 14.76
N GLU A 89 -3.09 -3.21 13.68
CA GLU A 89 -1.83 -2.45 13.63
C GLU A 89 -2.02 -1.01 14.09
N LYS A 90 -3.15 -0.39 13.73
CA LYS A 90 -3.51 0.98 14.09
C LYS A 90 -3.40 1.26 15.60
N ASP A 91 -3.69 0.27 16.44
CA ASP A 91 -3.71 0.40 17.90
C ASP A 91 -2.40 -0.07 18.57
N HIS A 92 -1.38 -0.39 17.78
CA HIS A 92 -0.03 -0.62 18.31
C HIS A 92 0.56 0.68 18.87
N PRO A 93 1.29 0.68 20.00
CA PRO A 93 1.85 1.88 20.62
C PRO A 93 2.61 2.81 19.64
N ASP A 94 3.39 2.24 18.73
CA ASP A 94 4.14 3.00 17.71
C ASP A 94 3.22 3.73 16.71
N ASN A 95 2.01 3.21 16.50
CA ASN A 95 1.02 3.72 15.56
C ASN A 95 -0.04 4.63 16.20
N VAL A 96 -0.17 4.66 17.54
CA VAL A 96 -1.10 5.57 18.25
C VAL A 96 -0.79 7.04 17.94
N SER A 97 0.47 7.35 17.64
CA SER A 97 0.91 8.70 17.26
C SER A 97 0.64 9.07 15.79
N LEU A 98 0.06 8.17 14.99
CA LEU A 98 -0.33 8.48 13.61
C LEU A 98 -1.53 9.44 13.62
N ALA A 99 -1.36 10.59 12.99
CA ALA A 99 -2.41 11.60 12.93
C ALA A 99 -3.62 11.12 12.13
N GLY A 100 -4.83 11.35 12.70
CA GLY A 100 -6.10 10.99 12.07
C GLY A 100 -6.28 11.56 10.66
N ASP A 101 -5.71 12.74 10.39
CA ASP A 101 -5.74 13.38 9.07
C ASP A 101 -5.17 12.52 7.94
N GLY A 102 -4.16 11.69 8.23
CA GLY A 102 -3.59 10.76 7.26
C GLY A 102 -4.59 9.68 6.86
N PHE A 103 -5.36 9.15 7.82
CA PHE A 103 -6.41 8.17 7.55
C PHE A 103 -7.59 8.83 6.83
N ASP A 104 -7.97 10.02 7.26
CA ASP A 104 -9.11 10.77 6.71
C ASP A 104 -8.96 11.06 5.22
N VAL A 105 -7.78 11.46 4.76
CA VAL A 105 -7.58 11.77 3.33
C VAL A 105 -7.78 10.52 2.46
N VAL A 106 -7.31 9.35 2.93
CA VAL A 106 -7.49 8.06 2.24
C VAL A 106 -8.96 7.66 2.24
N ILE A 107 -9.65 7.79 3.37
CA ILE A 107 -11.08 7.49 3.52
C ILE A 107 -11.92 8.40 2.61
N LYS A 108 -11.66 9.72 2.60
CA LYS A 108 -12.35 10.68 1.72
C LYS A 108 -12.08 10.37 0.25
N ALA A 109 -10.85 10.04 -0.12
CA ALA A 109 -10.49 9.69 -1.49
C ALA A 109 -11.17 8.41 -1.94
N LYS A 110 -11.17 7.36 -1.10
CA LYS A 110 -11.90 6.11 -1.36
C LYS A 110 -13.39 6.37 -1.56
N LYS A 111 -14.03 7.15 -0.68
CA LYS A 111 -15.45 7.52 -0.84
C LYS A 111 -15.72 8.24 -2.18
N ALA A 112 -14.87 9.17 -2.58
CA ALA A 112 -15.01 9.89 -3.85
C ALA A 112 -14.87 8.96 -5.07
N ILE A 113 -13.92 8.01 -5.02
CA ILE A 113 -13.73 7.00 -6.07
C ILE A 113 -14.93 6.06 -6.15
N GLU A 114 -15.41 5.55 -5.02
CA GLU A 114 -16.56 4.64 -4.96
C GLU A 114 -17.87 5.32 -5.41
N ALA A 115 -17.99 6.64 -5.22
CA ALA A 115 -19.09 7.44 -5.74
C ALA A 115 -19.00 7.70 -7.26
N THR A 116 -17.85 7.43 -7.89
CA THR A 116 -17.65 7.67 -9.32
C THR A 116 -18.17 6.49 -10.14
N PRO A 117 -19.10 6.71 -11.09
CA PRO A 117 -19.60 5.66 -11.97
C PRO A 117 -18.48 4.94 -12.70
N GLY A 118 -18.51 3.61 -12.69
CA GLY A 118 -17.48 2.78 -13.31
C GLY A 118 -16.21 2.57 -12.48
N CYS A 119 -16.03 3.23 -11.33
CA CYS A 119 -14.86 3.04 -10.46
C CYS A 119 -15.13 2.20 -9.19
N LYS A 120 -16.40 1.88 -8.93
CA LYS A 120 -16.84 1.15 -7.73
C LYS A 120 -16.14 -0.22 -7.58
N ASN A 121 -15.60 -0.48 -6.40
CA ASN A 121 -14.86 -1.70 -6.02
C ASN A 121 -13.65 -2.03 -6.91
N LYS A 122 -13.05 -1.04 -7.58
CA LYS A 122 -11.91 -1.28 -8.49
C LYS A 122 -10.57 -0.86 -7.92
N VAL A 123 -10.52 0.26 -7.20
CA VAL A 123 -9.28 0.88 -6.72
C VAL A 123 -9.01 0.46 -5.28
N SER A 124 -7.81 -0.04 -4.98
CA SER A 124 -7.42 -0.46 -3.64
C SER A 124 -7.10 0.75 -2.74
N CYS A 125 -7.29 0.60 -1.43
CA CYS A 125 -6.83 1.57 -0.43
C CYS A 125 -5.31 1.73 -0.47
N ALA A 126 -4.56 0.65 -0.73
CA ALA A 126 -3.10 0.68 -0.86
C ALA A 126 -2.63 1.62 -1.99
N ASP A 127 -3.28 1.55 -3.17
CA ASP A 127 -2.95 2.46 -4.27
C ASP A 127 -3.42 3.89 -4.03
N ILE A 128 -4.56 4.08 -3.34
CA ILE A 128 -5.00 5.42 -2.92
C ILE A 128 -3.98 6.05 -1.98
N LEU A 129 -3.44 5.29 -1.02
CA LEU A 129 -2.43 5.79 -0.10
C LEU A 129 -1.12 6.14 -0.82
N ALA A 130 -0.69 5.33 -1.80
CA ALA A 130 0.48 5.64 -2.63
C ALA A 130 0.29 6.91 -3.48
N LEU A 131 -0.88 7.07 -4.12
CA LEU A 131 -1.23 8.27 -4.89
C LEU A 131 -1.33 9.51 -4.00
N ALA A 132 -2.00 9.39 -2.85
CA ALA A 132 -2.15 10.47 -1.89
C ALA A 132 -0.78 10.94 -1.38
N THR A 133 0.15 10.02 -1.14
CA THR A 133 1.53 10.32 -0.72
C THR A 133 2.26 11.17 -1.77
N ARG A 134 2.19 10.79 -3.05
CA ARG A 134 2.76 11.60 -4.14
C ARG A 134 2.14 12.99 -4.17
N ASP A 135 0.82 13.08 -4.07
CA ASP A 135 0.11 14.35 -4.17
C ASP A 135 0.37 15.27 -2.95
N VAL A 136 0.57 14.75 -1.73
CA VAL A 136 0.99 15.59 -0.58
C VAL A 136 2.44 16.07 -0.70
N ILE A 137 3.34 15.27 -1.29
CA ILE A 137 4.72 15.71 -1.58
C ILE A 137 4.69 16.88 -2.56
N VAL A 138 3.90 16.78 -3.64
CA VAL A 138 3.71 17.88 -4.59
C VAL A 138 3.08 19.10 -3.90
N ALA A 139 2.09 18.91 -3.03
CA ALA A 139 1.50 20.01 -2.26
C ALA A 139 2.51 20.70 -1.33
N ALA A 140 3.49 19.96 -0.82
CA ALA A 140 4.62 20.47 -0.05
C ALA A 140 5.71 21.13 -0.90
N LYS A 141 5.47 21.36 -2.19
CA LYS A 141 6.43 21.87 -3.19
C LYS A 141 7.60 20.91 -3.49
N GLY A 142 7.44 19.62 -3.18
CA GLY A 142 8.36 18.57 -3.56
C GLY A 142 8.18 18.12 -5.02
N PRO A 143 9.02 17.20 -5.51
CA PRO A 143 8.96 16.70 -6.87
C PRO A 143 7.74 15.82 -7.11
N SER A 144 7.17 15.90 -8.30
CA SER A 144 6.20 14.92 -8.78
C SER A 144 6.94 13.72 -9.37
N TYR A 145 6.49 12.51 -9.04
CA TYR A 145 7.00 11.26 -9.61
C TYR A 145 5.84 10.39 -10.11
N PRO A 146 6.08 9.52 -11.12
CA PRO A 146 5.10 8.54 -11.54
C PRO A 146 4.92 7.47 -10.46
N VAL A 147 3.68 7.06 -10.22
CA VAL A 147 3.35 6.03 -9.23
C VAL A 147 2.95 4.76 -9.96
N GLU A 148 3.64 3.66 -9.69
CA GLU A 148 3.21 2.34 -10.13
C GLU A 148 2.03 1.88 -9.28
N LEU A 149 0.97 1.41 -9.93
CA LEU A 149 -0.30 1.01 -9.31
C LEU A 149 -0.58 -0.47 -9.61
N GLY A 150 -1.55 -1.04 -8.89
CA GLY A 150 -1.92 -2.44 -8.91
C GLY A 150 -1.78 -3.13 -7.55
N ARG A 151 -1.54 -2.39 -6.46
CA ARG A 151 -1.47 -2.96 -5.11
C ARG A 151 -2.83 -3.49 -4.69
N ARG A 152 -2.85 -4.49 -3.82
CA ARG A 152 -4.07 -5.07 -3.26
C ARG A 152 -4.13 -4.81 -1.77
N ASP A 153 -5.35 -4.68 -1.26
CA ASP A 153 -5.57 -4.44 0.16
C ASP A 153 -5.31 -5.72 0.96
N GLY A 154 -4.55 -5.59 2.04
CA GLY A 154 -4.30 -6.63 3.02
C GLY A 154 -5.58 -7.03 3.72
N LEU A 155 -5.68 -8.30 4.10
CA LEU A 155 -6.83 -8.85 4.83
C LEU A 155 -6.53 -9.12 6.31
N VAL A 156 -5.27 -8.94 6.70
CA VAL A 156 -4.77 -9.22 8.05
C VAL A 156 -4.08 -7.98 8.55
N SER A 157 -4.47 -7.53 9.75
CA SER A 157 -3.83 -6.43 10.46
C SER A 157 -3.75 -6.82 11.92
N THR A 158 -2.54 -6.95 12.45
CA THR A 158 -2.32 -7.36 13.84
C THR A 158 -1.27 -6.49 14.49
N ALA A 159 -1.49 -6.06 15.73
CA ALA A 159 -0.52 -5.27 16.48
C ALA A 159 0.84 -5.98 16.61
N ALA A 160 0.84 -7.32 16.67
CA ALA A 160 2.06 -8.11 16.70
C ALA A 160 2.91 -7.98 15.42
N SER A 161 2.30 -7.65 14.28
CA SER A 161 3.02 -7.43 13.02
C SER A 161 3.88 -6.16 13.04
N VAL A 162 3.57 -5.19 13.91
CA VAL A 162 4.30 -3.93 13.99
C VAL A 162 5.62 -4.10 14.75
N THR A 163 5.62 -4.95 15.78
CA THR A 163 6.76 -5.17 16.67
C THR A 163 8.02 -5.58 15.90
N GLY A 164 9.05 -4.74 15.98
CA GLY A 164 10.36 -5.02 15.37
C GLY A 164 10.40 -4.89 13.84
N ASN A 165 9.31 -4.41 13.20
CA ASN A 165 9.29 -4.08 11.78
C ASN A 165 9.33 -2.56 11.53
N LEU A 166 9.01 -1.74 12.52
CA LEU A 166 9.21 -0.30 12.46
C LEU A 166 10.54 0.13 13.09
N PRO A 167 11.29 1.05 12.44
CA PRO A 167 12.45 1.65 13.07
C PRO A 167 12.03 2.60 14.19
N GLY A 168 12.65 2.43 15.35
CA GLY A 168 12.46 3.30 16.51
C GLY A 168 13.37 4.53 16.48
N PRO A 169 13.02 5.60 17.22
CA PRO A 169 13.82 6.83 17.27
C PRO A 169 15.20 6.64 17.93
N ASN A 170 15.36 5.59 18.75
CA ASN A 170 16.59 5.27 19.47
C ASN A 170 17.35 4.09 18.86
N ASP A 171 16.94 3.62 17.67
CA ASP A 171 17.61 2.52 16.99
C ASP A 171 18.96 2.96 16.41
N ASN A 172 19.99 2.11 16.59
CA ASN A 172 21.30 2.37 16.00
C ASN A 172 21.31 2.10 14.49
N VAL A 173 22.33 2.63 13.81
CA VAL A 173 22.48 2.53 12.34
C VAL A 173 22.50 1.07 11.86
N ASP A 174 23.09 0.15 12.61
CA ASP A 174 23.11 -1.28 12.26
C ASP A 174 21.71 -1.91 12.24
N LYS A 175 20.88 -1.57 13.23
CA LYS A 175 19.49 -2.02 13.29
C LYS A 175 18.67 -1.39 12.17
N LEU A 176 18.86 -0.10 11.89
CA LEU A 176 18.22 0.57 10.76
C LEU A 176 18.59 -0.12 9.44
N ASN A 177 19.89 -0.37 9.19
CA ASN A 177 20.33 -1.08 8.00
C ASN A 177 19.65 -2.45 7.86
N LYS A 178 19.55 -3.23 8.93
CA LYS A 178 18.83 -4.52 8.90
C LYS A 178 17.36 -4.38 8.52
N LEU A 179 16.65 -3.39 9.07
CA LEU A 179 15.24 -3.13 8.77
C LEU A 179 15.03 -2.70 7.31
N PHE A 180 15.83 -1.75 6.82
CA PHE A 180 15.74 -1.30 5.43
C PHE A 180 16.18 -2.39 4.42
N ALA A 181 17.07 -3.30 4.82
CA ALA A 181 17.48 -4.44 3.99
C ALA A 181 16.31 -5.38 3.75
N LYS A 182 15.48 -5.59 4.78
CA LYS A 182 14.31 -6.46 4.75
C LYS A 182 13.22 -5.93 3.80
N THR A 183 13.11 -4.60 3.65
CA THR A 183 12.07 -3.95 2.83
C THR A 183 12.47 -3.74 1.36
N ASN A 184 13.59 -4.33 0.89
CA ASN A 184 14.19 -4.10 -0.44
C ASN A 184 14.52 -2.61 -0.74
N LEU A 185 14.39 -1.70 0.22
CA LEU A 185 14.65 -0.27 0.07
C LEU A 185 16.14 0.07 0.01
N LEU A 186 17.02 -0.74 0.63
CA LEU A 186 18.46 -0.49 0.63
C LEU A 186 19.11 -0.52 -0.75
N LYS A 187 18.64 -1.35 -1.69
CA LYS A 187 19.35 -1.51 -2.97
C LYS A 187 19.28 -0.29 -3.88
N ARG A 188 18.32 0.61 -3.67
CA ARG A 188 18.08 1.77 -4.55
C ARG A 188 18.27 3.13 -3.88
N ILE A 189 18.09 3.22 -2.56
CA ILE A 189 18.19 4.50 -1.82
C ILE A 189 19.63 4.75 -1.36
N TRP A 190 20.37 3.72 -0.94
CA TRP A 190 21.77 3.90 -0.52
C TRP A 190 22.71 4.23 -1.69
N SER A 191 22.42 3.75 -2.91
CA SER A 191 23.18 4.17 -4.10
C SER A 191 23.01 5.66 -4.45
N LEU A 192 22.01 6.33 -3.88
CA LEU A 192 21.79 7.77 -4.01
C LEU A 192 22.42 8.58 -2.85
N PHE A 193 22.80 7.92 -1.75
CA PHE A 193 23.43 8.53 -0.58
C PHE A 193 24.94 8.24 -0.47
N GLN A 194 25.51 7.43 -1.38
CA GLN A 194 26.96 7.27 -1.54
C GLN A 194 27.56 8.30 -2.52
N VAL A 195 27.29 9.59 -2.29
CA VAL A 195 28.13 10.68 -2.81
C VAL A 195 29.01 11.16 -1.69
#